data_AF-A6ML36-F1
#
_entry.id   AF-A6ML36-F1
#
_cell.length_a   1.000
_cell.length_b   1.000
_cell.length_c   1.000
_cell.angle_alpha   90.00
_cell.angle_beta   90.00
_cell.angle_gamma   90.00
#
_symmetry.space_group_name_H-M   'P 1'
#
loop_
_entity.id
_entity.type
_entity.pdbx_description
1 polymer ?
#
loop_
_entity_poly.entity_id
_entity_poly.type
_entity_poly.pdbx_seq_one_letter_code
_entity_poly.pdbx_strand_id
1 'polypeptide(L)'
;QNGTIKLYKELRCPLDDFELVLWSSGSRGKSYPLCPYCYNHPPFRDMKKGMGCNECTHPSCQHSLSMLGIGQCVECESGVLVLDPTSGPKWKVACNKCNVVAHCFENAHRVRVSADTCSVCEAALLDVDFNKAKSPLPGDETQHMGCVFCDPVFQELVELKHAASCHPMHRSGPGRRQGRGRGRARRPPGKPNPRRPKDKMSALAAYFV
;
A
#
# COMPACT_ATOMS: atom_id res chain seq x y z
N GLN A 1 3.89 3.62 10.27
CA GLN A 1 3.12 2.66 9.46
C GLN A 1 3.95 1.40 9.32
N ASN A 2 3.51 0.28 9.89
CA ASN A 2 4.27 -0.98 9.84
C ASN A 2 3.84 -1.77 8.60
N GLY A 3 4.68 -1.86 7.58
CA GLY A 3 4.44 -2.62 6.35
C GLY A 3 5.70 -3.33 5.88
N THR A 4 5.57 -4.21 4.89
CA THR A 4 6.70 -4.92 4.28
C THR A 4 7.17 -4.18 3.04
N ILE A 5 8.49 -4.12 2.83
CA ILE A 5 9.11 -3.56 1.62
C ILE A 5 9.67 -4.72 0.79
N LYS A 6 9.46 -4.68 -0.52
CA LYS A 6 9.98 -5.66 -1.51
C LYS A 6 10.54 -4.94 -2.74
N LEU A 7 11.42 -5.59 -3.49
CA LEU A 7 11.87 -5.09 -4.79
C LEU A 7 10.70 -4.96 -5.78
N TYR A 8 10.73 -3.95 -6.64
CA TYR A 8 9.62 -3.64 -7.55
C TYR A 8 10.07 -3.48 -9.00
N LYS A 9 10.12 -4.63 -9.70
CA LYS A 9 10.26 -4.72 -11.17
C LYS A 9 11.49 -3.97 -11.74
N GLU A 10 12.49 -3.66 -10.92
CA GLU A 10 13.67 -2.86 -11.28
C GLU A 10 13.31 -1.49 -11.92
N LEU A 11 12.07 -1.02 -11.70
CA LEU A 11 11.62 0.27 -12.22
C LEU A 11 12.28 1.39 -11.45
N ARG A 12 12.59 2.49 -12.13
CA ARG A 12 13.29 3.62 -11.53
C ARG A 12 12.42 4.86 -11.47
N CYS A 13 12.67 5.67 -10.45
CA CYS A 13 12.06 6.98 -10.30
C CYS A 13 12.58 7.91 -11.41
N PRO A 14 11.70 8.61 -12.15
CA PRO A 14 12.15 9.48 -13.26
C PRO A 14 12.85 10.74 -12.79
N LEU A 15 12.81 11.06 -11.49
CA LEU A 15 13.45 12.24 -10.92
C LEU A 15 14.92 11.99 -10.58
N ASP A 16 15.23 10.84 -10.01
CA ASP A 16 16.51 10.56 -9.33
C ASP A 16 17.16 9.24 -9.76
N ASP A 17 16.50 8.48 -10.65
CA ASP A 17 16.92 7.16 -11.15
C ASP A 17 17.11 6.08 -10.06
N PHE A 18 16.62 6.30 -8.84
CA PHE A 18 16.62 5.24 -7.83
C PHE A 18 15.60 4.15 -8.17
N GLU A 19 16.01 2.91 -7.92
CA GLU A 19 15.10 1.76 -8.01
C GLU A 19 13.94 1.93 -7.01
N LEU A 20 12.73 1.77 -7.54
CA LEU A 20 11.51 1.78 -6.77
C LEU A 20 11.39 0.47 -5.98
N VAL A 21 10.79 0.58 -4.81
CA VAL A 21 10.40 -0.57 -4.00
C VAL A 21 8.89 -0.60 -3.83
N LEU A 22 8.33 -1.77 -3.53
CA LEU A 22 6.90 -1.94 -3.28
C LEU A 22 6.68 -2.02 -1.77
N TRP A 23 5.94 -1.05 -1.23
CA TRP A 23 5.43 -1.13 0.12
C TRP A 23 4.07 -1.83 0.14
N SER A 24 3.82 -2.67 1.14
CA SER A 24 2.51 -3.28 1.36
C SER A 24 2.17 -3.41 2.84
N SER A 25 0.92 -3.14 3.21
CA SER A 25 0.39 -3.38 4.55
C SER A 25 -0.19 -4.80 4.74
N GLY A 26 0.04 -5.71 3.79
CA GLY A 26 -0.42 -7.09 3.81
C GLY A 26 -1.40 -7.43 2.68
N SER A 27 -1.84 -8.70 2.63
CA SER A 27 -2.64 -9.25 1.52
C SER A 27 -3.98 -8.54 1.30
N ARG A 28 -4.66 -8.13 2.38
CA ARG A 28 -5.91 -7.34 2.36
C ARG A 28 -5.68 -5.85 2.57
N GLY A 29 -4.41 -5.46 2.57
CA GLY A 29 -3.97 -4.10 2.77
C GLY A 29 -3.80 -3.34 1.48
N LYS A 30 -3.22 -2.14 1.65
CA LYS A 30 -2.77 -1.30 0.55
C LYS A 30 -1.40 -1.76 0.08
N SER A 31 -1.12 -1.48 -1.19
CA SER A 31 0.22 -1.57 -1.76
C SER A 31 0.42 -0.37 -2.67
N TYR A 32 1.66 0.15 -2.70
CA TYR A 32 2.03 1.19 -3.65
C TYR A 32 3.56 1.20 -3.86
N PRO A 33 4.02 1.53 -5.06
CA PRO A 33 5.43 1.82 -5.31
C PRO A 33 5.92 3.02 -4.51
N LEU A 34 7.21 3.01 -4.18
CA LEU A 34 7.88 3.93 -3.29
C LEU A 34 9.27 4.22 -3.85
N CYS A 35 9.61 5.50 -4.06
CA CYS A 35 11.00 5.91 -4.25
C CYS A 35 11.65 6.13 -2.87
N PRO A 36 12.74 5.41 -2.52
CA PRO A 36 13.42 5.60 -1.24
C PRO A 36 13.95 7.02 -1.01
N TYR A 37 14.37 7.70 -2.09
CA TYR A 37 14.85 9.08 -1.98
C TYR A 37 13.71 10.06 -1.74
N CYS A 38 12.67 10.07 -2.58
CA CYS A 38 11.51 10.95 -2.40
C CYS A 38 10.82 10.76 -1.04
N TYR A 39 10.81 9.54 -0.50
CA TYR A 39 10.25 9.24 0.82
C TYR A 39 10.96 10.00 1.96
N ASN A 40 12.29 10.14 1.87
CA ASN A 40 13.14 10.78 2.87
C ASN A 40 13.44 12.26 2.56
N HIS A 41 13.45 12.59 1.27
CA HIS A 41 13.78 13.88 0.68
C HIS A 41 12.69 14.28 -0.32
N PRO A 42 11.49 14.69 0.15
CA PRO A 42 10.39 15.06 -0.73
C PRO A 42 10.81 16.21 -1.66
N PRO A 43 10.72 16.02 -2.99
CA PRO A 43 11.25 16.99 -3.95
C PRO A 43 10.28 18.15 -4.23
N PHE A 44 8.99 17.97 -3.93
CA PHE A 44 7.95 18.98 -4.15
C PHE A 44 7.36 19.47 -2.83
N ARG A 45 6.89 20.72 -2.81
CA ARG A 45 6.42 21.42 -1.59
C ARG A 45 5.19 20.78 -0.96
N ASP A 46 4.33 20.21 -1.78
CA ASP A 46 3.12 19.48 -1.43
C ASP A 46 3.40 18.05 -0.97
N MET A 47 4.61 17.53 -1.22
CA MET A 47 5.05 16.24 -0.71
C MET A 47 5.68 16.36 0.68
N LYS A 48 5.25 15.46 1.56
CA LYS A 48 5.73 15.28 2.93
C LYS A 48 6.61 14.03 3.01
N LYS A 49 7.49 14.02 4.02
CA LYS A 49 8.25 12.82 4.35
C LYS A 49 7.30 11.67 4.66
N GLY A 50 7.65 10.47 4.22
CA GLY A 50 6.83 9.29 4.45
C GLY A 50 5.81 8.99 3.34
N MET A 51 5.75 9.80 2.27
CA MET A 51 4.80 9.60 1.17
C MET A 51 5.30 8.58 0.14
N GLY A 52 4.37 7.78 -0.40
CA GLY A 52 4.61 6.86 -1.50
C GLY A 52 4.44 7.51 -2.87
N CYS A 53 4.75 6.77 -3.94
CA CYS A 53 4.57 7.28 -5.30
C CYS A 53 3.11 7.57 -5.63
N ASN A 54 2.16 6.87 -4.99
CA ASN A 54 0.71 7.13 -5.08
C ASN A 54 0.27 8.52 -4.56
N GLU A 55 1.20 9.31 -4.04
CA GLU A 55 0.99 10.72 -3.71
C GLU A 55 2.06 11.64 -4.35
N CYS A 56 2.90 11.09 -5.22
CA CYS A 56 3.91 11.84 -5.95
C CYS A 56 3.24 12.74 -6.98
N THR A 57 3.77 13.96 -7.13
CA THR A 57 3.31 14.96 -8.10
C THR A 57 4.28 15.18 -9.25
N HIS A 58 5.28 14.31 -9.41
CA HIS A 58 6.15 14.31 -10.58
C HIS A 58 5.36 13.94 -11.85
N PRO A 59 5.28 14.81 -12.87
CA PRO A 59 4.39 14.60 -14.02
C PRO A 59 4.75 13.37 -14.86
N SER A 60 6.03 13.00 -14.94
CA SER A 60 6.48 11.79 -15.66
C SER A 60 6.52 10.51 -14.81
N CYS A 61 6.18 10.57 -13.53
CA CYS A 61 6.15 9.36 -12.71
C CYS A 61 4.89 8.55 -13.03
N GLN A 62 5.08 7.35 -13.58
CA GLN A 62 4.00 6.42 -13.94
C GLN A 62 3.16 5.95 -12.73
N HIS A 63 3.68 6.17 -11.52
CA HIS A 63 3.01 5.82 -10.27
C HIS A 63 2.47 7.03 -9.51
N SER A 64 2.62 8.24 -10.08
CA SER A 64 2.15 9.50 -9.50
C SER A 64 0.65 9.51 -9.29
N LEU A 65 0.22 10.44 -8.43
CA LEU A 65 -1.19 10.70 -8.21
C LEU A 65 -1.90 11.15 -9.49
N SER A 66 -1.24 11.91 -10.36
CA SER A 66 -1.84 12.36 -11.64
C SER A 66 -2.00 11.22 -12.64
N MET A 67 -1.19 10.17 -12.57
CA MET A 67 -1.27 9.03 -13.50
C MET A 67 -2.21 7.92 -13.03
N LEU A 68 -2.38 7.74 -11.72
CA LEU A 68 -3.14 6.62 -11.15
C LEU A 68 -4.33 7.05 -10.29
N GLY A 69 -4.49 8.34 -10.05
CA GLY A 69 -5.61 8.90 -9.30
C GLY A 69 -6.91 8.80 -10.07
N ILE A 70 -7.99 8.44 -9.37
CA ILE A 70 -9.31 8.23 -9.95
C ILE A 70 -10.25 9.35 -9.55
N GLY A 71 -10.43 9.56 -8.24
CA GLY A 71 -11.36 10.57 -7.74
C GLY A 71 -11.31 10.67 -6.23
N GLN A 72 -12.07 11.60 -5.67
CA GLN A 72 -12.10 11.83 -4.22
C GLN A 72 -12.58 10.58 -3.47
N CYS A 73 -11.98 10.32 -2.31
CA CYS A 73 -12.39 9.22 -1.45
C CYS A 73 -13.75 9.50 -0.81
N VAL A 74 -14.63 8.50 -0.84
CA VAL A 74 -15.98 8.60 -0.26
C VAL A 74 -15.99 8.64 1.27
N GLU A 75 -14.92 8.19 1.93
CA GLU A 75 -14.83 8.12 3.41
C GLU A 75 -13.98 9.24 4.03
N CYS A 76 -13.21 9.99 3.24
CA CYS A 76 -12.43 11.10 3.78
C CYS A 76 -12.24 12.25 2.79
N GLU A 77 -12.25 13.47 3.31
CA GLU A 77 -12.26 14.71 2.51
C GLU A 77 -10.95 14.96 1.76
N SER A 78 -9.80 14.57 2.32
CA SER A 78 -8.47 14.86 1.75
C SER A 78 -7.88 13.71 0.94
N GLY A 79 -8.60 12.59 0.84
CA GLY A 79 -8.12 11.38 0.18
C GLY A 79 -8.51 11.32 -1.28
N VAL A 80 -7.63 10.74 -2.08
CA VAL A 80 -7.91 10.37 -3.47
C VAL A 80 -7.80 8.85 -3.57
N LEU A 81 -8.76 8.23 -4.25
CA LEU A 81 -8.72 6.83 -4.65
C LEU A 81 -7.70 6.66 -5.78
N VAL A 82 -6.75 5.75 -5.60
CA VAL A 82 -5.65 5.50 -6.55
C VAL A 82 -5.68 4.02 -6.94
N LEU A 83 -5.55 3.74 -8.24
CA LEU A 83 -5.41 2.37 -8.74
C LEU A 83 -4.08 1.77 -8.25
N ASP A 84 -4.12 0.55 -7.71
CA ASP A 84 -2.91 -0.22 -7.41
C ASP A 84 -2.52 -1.06 -8.64
N PRO A 85 -1.50 -0.65 -9.44
CA PRO A 85 -1.11 -1.36 -10.66
C PRO A 85 -0.42 -2.70 -10.37
N THR A 86 -0.18 -3.02 -9.08
CA THR A 86 0.46 -4.26 -8.63
C THR A 86 -0.55 -5.30 -8.13
N SER A 87 -1.82 -4.92 -8.06
CA SER A 87 -2.89 -5.75 -7.48
C SER A 87 -3.46 -6.80 -8.44
N GLY A 88 -3.21 -6.67 -9.75
CA GLY A 88 -3.65 -7.66 -10.74
C GLY A 88 -3.16 -9.09 -10.41
N PRO A 89 -4.01 -10.12 -10.57
CA PRO A 89 -5.37 -10.13 -11.14
C PRO A 89 -6.48 -9.78 -10.13
N LYS A 90 -6.14 -9.49 -8.86
CA LYS A 90 -7.10 -9.12 -7.80
C LYS A 90 -7.10 -7.61 -7.64
N TRP A 91 -7.62 -6.91 -8.64
CA TRP A 91 -7.48 -5.46 -8.76
C TRP A 91 -8.03 -4.72 -7.55
N LYS A 92 -7.30 -3.69 -7.14
CA LYS A 92 -7.60 -2.85 -6.00
C LYS A 92 -7.49 -1.38 -6.36
N VAL A 93 -8.40 -0.61 -5.79
CA VAL A 93 -8.34 0.85 -5.71
C VAL A 93 -8.24 1.22 -4.24
N ALA A 94 -7.25 2.02 -3.87
CA ALA A 94 -6.99 2.35 -2.47
C ALA A 94 -6.91 3.87 -2.27
N CYS A 95 -7.48 4.35 -1.16
CA CYS A 95 -7.29 5.73 -0.78
C CYS A 95 -5.82 5.98 -0.39
N ASN A 96 -5.25 7.09 -0.83
CA ASN A 96 -3.89 7.48 -0.43
C ASN A 96 -3.80 8.04 1.00
N LYS A 97 -4.92 8.42 1.64
CA LYS A 97 -4.94 8.97 3.02
C LYS A 97 -5.52 8.01 4.08
N CYS A 98 -6.80 7.60 3.95
CA CYS A 98 -7.49 6.75 4.94
C CYS A 98 -7.40 5.26 4.58
N ASN A 99 -7.89 4.34 5.41
CA ASN A 99 -7.72 2.90 5.20
C ASN A 99 -8.65 2.28 4.15
N VAL A 100 -9.34 3.04 3.30
CA VAL A 100 -10.22 2.48 2.26
C VAL A 100 -9.46 1.72 1.19
N VAL A 101 -9.94 0.52 0.86
CA VAL A 101 -9.50 -0.32 -0.25
C VAL A 101 -10.72 -0.98 -0.89
N ALA A 102 -11.05 -0.60 -2.12
CA ALA A 102 -12.04 -1.28 -2.93
C ALA A 102 -11.38 -2.42 -3.73
N HIS A 103 -12.00 -3.59 -3.70
CA HIS A 103 -11.71 -4.66 -4.64
C HIS A 103 -12.59 -4.47 -5.87
N CYS A 104 -12.03 -4.60 -7.07
CA CYS A 104 -12.74 -4.30 -8.30
C CYS A 104 -12.38 -5.27 -9.43
N PHE A 105 -13.25 -5.36 -10.42
CA PHE A 105 -13.00 -5.99 -11.72
C PHE A 105 -12.47 -7.43 -11.60
N GLU A 106 -13.22 -8.29 -10.93
CA GLU A 106 -12.90 -9.71 -10.91
C GLU A 106 -12.86 -10.27 -12.35
N ASN A 107 -11.89 -11.15 -12.62
CA ASN A 107 -11.59 -11.68 -13.95
C ASN A 107 -11.04 -10.68 -14.98
N ALA A 108 -10.72 -9.44 -14.60
CA ALA A 108 -9.97 -8.53 -15.46
C ALA A 108 -8.49 -8.89 -15.51
N HIS A 109 -7.92 -8.89 -16.72
CA HIS A 109 -6.49 -9.14 -16.92
C HIS A 109 -5.69 -7.83 -17.07
N ARG A 110 -6.37 -6.72 -17.37
CA ARG A 110 -5.78 -5.39 -17.45
C ARG A 110 -6.77 -4.34 -16.97
N VAL A 111 -6.29 -3.40 -16.15
CA VAL A 111 -7.02 -2.23 -15.68
C VAL A 111 -6.09 -1.02 -15.79
N ARG A 112 -6.58 0.08 -16.36
CA ARG A 112 -5.83 1.32 -16.54
C ARG A 112 -6.71 2.52 -16.18
N VAL A 113 -6.07 3.59 -15.73
CA VAL A 113 -6.72 4.91 -15.62
C VAL A 113 -6.66 5.57 -16.99
N SER A 114 -7.81 6.02 -17.49
CA SER A 114 -7.93 6.77 -18.74
C SER A 114 -7.59 8.24 -18.52
N ALA A 115 -7.25 8.94 -19.60
CA ALA A 115 -7.16 10.40 -19.61
C ALA A 115 -8.54 11.06 -19.59
N ASP A 116 -9.59 10.32 -19.96
CA ASP A 116 -10.96 10.81 -19.98
C ASP A 116 -11.56 10.84 -18.57
N THR A 117 -12.45 11.80 -18.34
CA THR A 117 -13.13 12.01 -17.06
C THR A 117 -14.63 11.83 -17.18
N CYS A 118 -15.27 11.40 -16.11
CA CYS A 118 -16.72 11.27 -16.01
C CYS A 118 -17.40 12.63 -16.12
N SER A 119 -18.42 12.73 -16.98
CA SER A 119 -19.21 13.97 -17.17
C SER A 119 -20.08 14.36 -15.96
N VAL A 120 -20.27 13.47 -14.99
CA VAL A 120 -21.15 13.68 -13.83
C VAL A 120 -20.38 14.06 -12.57
N CYS A 121 -19.28 13.36 -12.29
CA CYS A 121 -18.51 13.53 -11.05
C CYS A 121 -17.03 13.88 -11.25
N GLU A 122 -16.60 14.10 -12.50
CA GLU A 122 -15.22 14.49 -12.87
C GLU A 122 -14.12 13.49 -12.51
N ALA A 123 -14.47 12.33 -11.95
CA ALA A 123 -13.51 11.25 -11.69
C ALA A 123 -12.96 10.67 -13.00
N ALA A 124 -11.68 10.28 -13.01
CA ALA A 124 -11.07 9.60 -14.15
C ALA A 124 -11.79 8.28 -14.46
N LEU A 125 -11.93 7.99 -15.74
CA LEU A 125 -12.51 6.73 -16.20
C LEU A 125 -11.49 5.61 -16.08
N LEU A 126 -11.97 4.38 -15.88
CA LEU A 126 -11.14 3.18 -15.90
C LEU A 126 -11.39 2.40 -17.18
N ASP A 127 -10.31 2.04 -17.88
CA ASP A 127 -10.30 1.15 -19.02
C ASP A 127 -9.97 -0.27 -18.54
N VAL A 128 -10.93 -1.18 -18.70
CA VAL A 128 -10.88 -2.53 -18.13
C VAL A 128 -11.03 -3.57 -19.23
N ASP A 129 -10.03 -4.45 -19.33
CA ASP A 129 -10.09 -5.62 -20.21
C ASP A 129 -10.35 -6.90 -19.40
N PHE A 130 -11.52 -7.47 -19.60
CA PHE A 130 -11.94 -8.73 -19.01
C PHE A 130 -11.39 -9.94 -19.76
N ASN A 131 -11.28 -11.07 -19.06
CA ASN A 131 -10.97 -12.33 -19.70
C ASN A 131 -12.14 -12.77 -20.59
N LYS A 132 -11.87 -13.11 -21.85
CA LYS A 132 -12.86 -13.58 -22.83
C LYS A 132 -13.80 -14.67 -22.30
N ALA A 133 -13.29 -15.59 -21.48
CA ALA A 133 -14.06 -16.73 -20.98
C ALA A 133 -14.95 -16.40 -19.77
N LYS A 134 -14.76 -15.24 -19.13
CA LYS A 134 -15.41 -14.86 -17.86
C LYS A 134 -15.79 -13.38 -17.85
N SER A 135 -16.10 -12.81 -19.01
CA SER A 135 -16.47 -11.41 -19.08
C SER A 135 -17.84 -11.20 -18.42
N PRO A 136 -17.98 -10.23 -17.50
CA PRO A 136 -19.28 -9.85 -16.94
C PRO A 136 -20.08 -8.91 -17.87
N LEU A 137 -19.50 -8.49 -19.00
CA LEU A 137 -20.11 -7.53 -19.92
C LEU A 137 -21.21 -8.17 -20.78
N PRO A 138 -22.24 -7.42 -21.18
CA PRO A 138 -23.26 -7.90 -22.10
C PRO A 138 -22.67 -8.18 -23.50
N GLY A 139 -23.26 -9.13 -24.22
CA GLY A 139 -22.95 -9.34 -25.64
C GLY A 139 -21.56 -9.91 -25.95
N ASP A 140 -20.95 -10.65 -25.00
CA ASP A 140 -19.58 -11.20 -25.12
C ASP A 140 -18.49 -10.13 -25.35
N GLU A 141 -18.80 -8.86 -25.02
CA GLU A 141 -17.80 -7.81 -25.00
C GLU A 141 -16.75 -8.07 -23.93
N THR A 142 -15.54 -7.56 -24.12
CA THR A 142 -14.41 -7.82 -23.22
C THR A 142 -13.69 -6.57 -22.77
N GLN A 143 -14.09 -5.42 -23.28
CA GLN A 143 -13.53 -4.11 -22.96
C GLN A 143 -14.66 -3.22 -22.52
N HIS A 144 -14.48 -2.52 -21.40
CA HIS A 144 -15.41 -1.49 -20.96
C HIS A 144 -14.63 -0.33 -20.39
N MET A 145 -15.05 0.88 -20.75
CA MET A 145 -14.53 2.10 -20.18
C MET A 145 -15.65 2.78 -19.40
N GLY A 146 -15.42 3.04 -18.11
CA GLY A 146 -16.47 3.55 -17.24
C GLY A 146 -15.95 4.23 -15.98
N CYS A 147 -16.81 5.01 -15.35
CA CYS A 147 -16.53 5.64 -14.06
C CYS A 147 -16.82 4.67 -12.92
N VAL A 148 -15.90 4.50 -11.99
CA VAL A 148 -16.08 3.61 -10.83
C VAL A 148 -17.29 4.00 -9.94
N PHE A 149 -17.76 5.24 -10.02
CA PHE A 149 -18.86 5.76 -9.21
C PHE A 149 -20.19 5.86 -9.94
N CYS A 150 -20.18 6.16 -11.24
CA CYS A 150 -21.39 6.51 -12.00
C CYS A 150 -21.77 5.46 -13.04
N ASP A 151 -20.84 4.59 -13.44
CA ASP A 151 -21.11 3.57 -14.45
C ASP A 151 -21.88 2.40 -13.84
N PRO A 152 -23.08 2.07 -14.34
CA PRO A 152 -23.91 1.00 -13.77
C PRO A 152 -23.25 -0.37 -13.82
N VAL A 153 -22.45 -0.66 -14.86
CA VAL A 153 -21.74 -1.93 -15.01
C VAL A 153 -20.65 -2.04 -13.94
N PHE A 154 -19.90 -0.95 -13.71
CA PHE A 154 -18.83 -0.97 -12.71
C PHE A 154 -19.34 -0.94 -11.26
N GLN A 155 -20.49 -0.32 -10.98
CA GLN A 155 -21.08 -0.32 -9.64
C GLN A 155 -21.34 -1.75 -9.11
N GLU A 156 -21.69 -2.70 -9.97
CA GLU A 156 -21.89 -4.11 -9.59
C GLU A 156 -20.58 -4.87 -9.41
N LEU A 157 -19.47 -4.37 -9.97
CA LEU A 157 -18.16 -5.02 -10.00
C LEU A 157 -17.15 -4.46 -8.99
N VAL A 158 -17.57 -3.49 -8.17
CA VAL A 158 -16.72 -2.80 -7.19
C VAL A 158 -17.25 -3.05 -5.78
N GLU A 159 -16.42 -3.69 -4.95
CA GLU A 159 -16.73 -3.98 -3.55
C GLU A 159 -15.83 -3.14 -2.64
N LEU A 160 -16.40 -2.14 -1.97
CA LEU A 160 -15.69 -1.30 -1.00
C LEU A 160 -15.38 -2.08 0.29
N LYS A 161 -14.11 -2.10 0.70
CA LYS A 161 -13.64 -2.67 1.96
C LYS A 161 -12.73 -1.68 2.71
N HIS A 162 -12.59 -1.91 4.01
CA HIS A 162 -11.58 -1.24 4.83
C HIS A 162 -10.34 -2.14 4.96
N ALA A 163 -9.16 -1.58 4.72
CA ALA A 163 -7.89 -2.28 4.85
C ALA A 163 -7.70 -2.76 6.29
N ALA A 164 -7.64 -4.07 6.46
CA ALA A 164 -7.22 -4.68 7.71
C ALA A 164 -5.70 -4.81 7.69
N SER A 165 -5.00 -4.21 8.66
CA SER A 165 -3.59 -4.50 8.89
C SER A 165 -3.48 -5.95 9.38
N CYS A 166 -2.95 -6.84 8.54
CA CYS A 166 -2.65 -8.20 8.95
C CYS A 166 -1.34 -8.19 9.75
N HIS A 167 -1.40 -7.94 11.06
CA HIS A 167 -0.33 -8.38 11.93
C HIS A 167 -0.66 -9.80 12.40
N PRO A 168 0.15 -10.82 12.05
CA PRO A 168 0.31 -11.95 12.95
C PRO A 168 1.08 -11.43 14.15
N MET A 169 0.40 -10.73 15.07
CA MET A 169 0.89 -10.75 16.43
C MET A 169 0.89 -12.22 16.82
N HIS A 170 2.06 -12.72 17.21
CA HIS A 170 2.19 -13.91 18.03
C HIS A 170 1.19 -13.79 19.20
N ARG A 171 -0.05 -14.23 18.98
CA ARG A 171 -0.89 -14.75 20.06
C ARG A 171 -0.22 -16.06 20.41
N SER A 172 0.73 -15.96 21.35
CA SER A 172 0.98 -16.98 22.35
C SER A 172 -0.33 -17.73 22.58
N GLY A 173 -0.41 -18.93 22.00
CA GLY A 173 -1.51 -19.84 22.27
C GLY A 173 -1.63 -20.03 23.79
N PRO A 174 -2.82 -20.37 24.31
CA PRO A 174 -2.97 -20.68 25.72
C PRO A 174 -2.11 -21.91 26.03
N GLY A 175 -0.88 -21.65 26.47
CA GLY A 175 0.08 -22.65 26.89
C GLY A 175 -0.54 -23.39 28.07
N ARG A 176 -0.87 -24.65 27.83
CA ARG A 176 -1.27 -25.64 28.82
C ARG A 176 -0.40 -25.50 30.06
N ARG A 177 -1.03 -25.15 31.19
CA ARG A 177 -0.50 -25.43 32.52
C ARG A 177 -0.38 -26.95 32.65
N GLN A 178 0.85 -27.47 32.58
CA GLN A 178 1.17 -28.80 33.08
C GLN A 178 2.55 -28.72 33.72
N GLY A 179 2.59 -29.12 34.98
CA GLY A 179 3.66 -28.75 35.90
C GLY A 179 4.93 -29.58 35.78
N ARG A 180 5.93 -29.23 36.59
CA ARG A 180 6.53 -30.08 37.63
C ARG A 180 7.84 -29.45 38.11
N GLY A 181 7.84 -29.05 39.38
CA GLY A 181 8.84 -29.55 40.32
C GLY A 181 10.18 -28.83 40.47
N ARG A 182 10.48 -28.63 41.77
CA ARG A 182 11.77 -28.77 42.47
C ARG A 182 12.64 -27.51 42.64
N GLY A 183 12.99 -27.27 43.90
CA GLY A 183 14.33 -26.84 44.27
C GLY A 183 14.43 -25.59 45.14
N ARG A 184 14.50 -25.78 46.45
CA ARG A 184 15.01 -24.80 47.43
C ARG A 184 16.43 -24.35 47.06
N ALA A 185 16.75 -23.06 47.22
CA ALA A 185 18.02 -22.60 47.83
C ALA A 185 18.03 -21.08 48.06
N ARG A 186 18.37 -20.68 49.30
CA ARG A 186 18.73 -19.32 49.73
C ARG A 186 20.16 -18.98 49.28
N ARG A 187 20.43 -17.74 48.84
CA ARG A 187 21.72 -17.01 49.00
C ARG A 187 21.61 -15.51 48.56
N PRO A 188 22.57 -14.62 48.92
CA PRO A 188 22.35 -13.35 49.66
C PRO A 188 22.42 -12.07 48.80
N PRO A 189 22.24 -10.85 49.37
CA PRO A 189 22.27 -9.60 48.62
C PRO A 189 23.71 -9.13 48.35
N GLY A 190 24.02 -8.72 47.12
CA GLY A 190 25.26 -7.98 46.83
C GLY A 190 25.84 -8.18 45.43
N LYS A 191 25.51 -7.28 44.50
CA LYS A 191 26.38 -6.55 43.55
C LYS A 191 25.56 -6.00 42.37
N PRO A 192 25.75 -4.72 41.99
CA PRO A 192 25.13 -4.18 40.78
C PRO A 192 25.88 -4.71 39.54
N ASN A 193 25.15 -5.32 38.61
CA ASN A 193 25.70 -5.74 37.33
C ASN A 193 25.78 -4.51 36.40
N PRO A 194 26.93 -4.21 35.76
CA PRO A 194 27.01 -3.11 34.81
C PRO A 194 26.10 -3.39 33.61
N ARG A 195 25.20 -2.45 33.33
CA ARG A 195 24.29 -2.53 32.18
C ARG A 195 25.12 -2.66 30.90
N ARG A 196 24.87 -3.73 30.14
CA ARG A 196 25.34 -3.84 28.75
C ARG A 196 24.72 -2.69 27.95
N PRO A 197 25.52 -1.88 27.22
CA PRO A 197 24.99 -0.86 26.33
C PRO A 197 24.12 -1.49 25.24
N LYS A 198 22.97 -0.87 24.99
CA LYS A 198 21.90 -1.38 24.15
C LYS A 198 21.70 -0.45 22.95
N ASP A 199 22.74 -0.19 22.18
CA ASP A 199 22.62 0.04 20.73
C ASP A 199 23.99 -0.09 20.04
N LYS A 200 23.96 -0.27 18.72
CA LYS A 200 25.14 -0.38 17.85
C LYS A 200 25.50 0.95 17.17
N MET A 201 24.93 2.07 17.60
CA MET A 201 25.10 3.41 17.01
C MET A 201 25.94 4.37 17.86
N SER A 202 26.34 3.97 19.07
CA SER A 202 27.25 4.76 19.94
C SER A 202 28.74 4.65 19.58
N ALA A 203 29.12 3.90 18.54
CA ALA A 203 30.53 3.65 18.18
C ALA A 203 31.12 4.62 17.14
N LEU A 204 30.34 5.54 16.56
CA LEU A 204 30.82 6.48 15.52
C LEU A 204 31.21 7.87 16.04
N ALA A 205 30.96 8.18 17.32
CA ALA A 205 31.34 9.46 17.90
C ALA A 205 32.85 9.60 18.21
N ALA A 206 33.66 8.54 17.98
CA ALA A 206 35.08 8.53 18.30
C ALA A 206 36.01 8.80 17.09
N TYR A 207 35.46 9.08 15.90
CA TYR A 207 36.24 9.30 14.66
C TYR A 207 36.25 10.74 14.14
N PHE A 208 35.70 11.69 14.91
CA PHE A 208 35.78 13.12 14.58
C PHE A 208 36.35 13.90 15.77
N VAL A 209 37.64 13.68 16.04
CA VAL A 209 38.50 14.62 16.79
C VAL A 209 39.65 14.98 15.89
#